data_AF-A0A557SUS9-F1
#
_entry.id   AF-A0A557SUS9-F1
#
_cell.length_a   1.000
_cell.length_b   1.000
_cell.length_c   1.000
_cell.angle_alpha   90.00
_cell.angle_beta   90.00
_cell.angle_gamma   90.00
#
_symmetry.space_group_name_H-M   'P 1'
#
loop_
_entity.id
_entity.type
_entity.pdbx_description
1 polymer ?
#
loop_
_entity_poly.entity_id
_entity_poly.type
_entity_poly.pdbx_seq_one_letter_code
_entity_poly.pdbx_strand_id
1 'polypeptide(L)'
;MTNSKDLIYRAMLPAESFKGKGYSEWVQDWSNWFYQPYPERNNIGDVVFLRSMPLSEGIYQNEAMVMVGTESLELAANQRVLIPIITSTYIATESELPEYLYGMVRSHISNGDNPPTLNQLKINGEPIELPEGAVISGYDIETPVYMISIPDDSAGKSLKNQVEMPIGAGGLYPAVTRGYFVILELKPRKAQEHYYIECEATGATTAKGPYHVSLFYHIIANKDQAEIEMVPMKPPQRLSENIRIRIDKKFIDNELGEDEYGKIMEYLKIPVKERVKKNK
;
A
#
# COMPACT_ATOMS: atom_id res chain seq x y z
N MET A 1 11.80 24.15 -25.53
CA MET A 1 12.40 22.80 -25.50
C MET A 1 12.73 22.49 -24.04
N THR A 2 11.75 21.98 -23.30
CA THR A 2 11.94 21.53 -21.92
C THR A 2 12.67 20.19 -21.96
N ASN A 3 13.82 20.11 -21.29
CA ASN A 3 14.51 18.86 -21.02
C ASN A 3 13.50 17.92 -20.35
N SER A 4 12.99 16.93 -21.09
CA SER A 4 12.36 15.77 -20.48
C SER A 4 13.48 15.11 -19.67
N LYS A 5 13.47 15.30 -18.35
CA LYS A 5 14.18 14.38 -17.48
C LYS A 5 13.61 13.02 -17.83
N ASP A 6 14.41 12.13 -18.39
CA ASP A 6 14.02 10.73 -18.48
C ASP A 6 13.59 10.33 -17.06
N LEU A 7 12.34 9.93 -16.89
CA LEU A 7 11.85 9.51 -15.59
C LEU A 7 12.39 8.11 -15.30
N ILE A 8 12.79 7.87 -14.05
CA ILE A 8 13.21 6.54 -13.57
C ILE A 8 12.00 5.64 -13.25
N TYR A 9 10.79 6.12 -13.51
CA TYR A 9 9.53 5.39 -13.42
C TYR A 9 8.52 5.94 -14.43
N ARG A 10 7.36 5.28 -14.53
CA ARG A 10 6.16 5.78 -15.23
C ARG A 10 4.93 5.36 -14.42
N ALA A 11 4.04 6.31 -14.11
CA ALA A 11 2.69 5.97 -13.67
C ALA A 11 1.86 5.54 -14.89
N MET A 12 1.22 4.37 -14.82
CA MET A 12 0.35 3.90 -15.89
C MET A 12 -0.96 4.67 -15.88
N LEU A 13 -1.47 5.06 -17.05
CA LEU A 13 -2.80 5.66 -17.13
C LEU A 13 -3.89 4.67 -16.68
N PRO A 14 -4.97 5.14 -16.03
CA PRO A 14 -6.11 4.31 -15.61
C PRO A 14 -6.75 3.47 -16.72
N ALA A 15 -6.69 3.96 -17.98
CA ALA A 15 -7.21 3.28 -19.16
C ALA A 15 -6.25 2.22 -19.74
N GLU A 16 -4.98 2.20 -19.30
CA GLU A 16 -4.03 1.16 -19.71
C GLU A 16 -4.36 -0.17 -19.02
N SER A 17 -4.10 -1.25 -19.75
CA SER A 17 -4.06 -2.59 -19.17
C SER A 17 -2.62 -3.06 -19.03
N PHE A 18 -2.40 -3.94 -18.06
CA PHE A 18 -1.14 -4.64 -17.90
C PHE A 18 -1.42 -6.12 -17.74
N LYS A 19 -0.77 -6.95 -18.58
CA LYS A 19 -0.94 -8.40 -18.60
C LYS A 19 -2.41 -8.84 -18.74
N GLY A 20 -3.19 -8.08 -19.50
CA GLY A 20 -4.59 -8.35 -19.77
C GLY A 20 -5.57 -7.90 -18.68
N LYS A 21 -5.09 -7.29 -17.58
CA LYS A 21 -5.93 -6.74 -16.51
C LYS A 21 -5.89 -5.21 -16.48
N GLY A 22 -7.04 -4.59 -16.26
CA GLY A 22 -7.17 -3.16 -16.01
C GLY A 22 -7.05 -2.80 -14.52
N TYR A 23 -7.08 -1.50 -14.20
CA TYR A 23 -6.98 -1.01 -12.83
C TYR A 23 -8.02 -1.63 -11.88
N SER A 24 -9.28 -1.71 -12.29
CA SER A 24 -10.33 -2.29 -11.44
C SER A 24 -10.04 -3.74 -11.06
N GLU A 25 -9.44 -4.54 -11.95
CA GLU A 25 -9.11 -5.94 -11.66
C GLU A 25 -7.90 -6.02 -10.71
N TRP A 26 -6.89 -5.18 -10.92
CA TRP A 26 -5.75 -5.08 -10.00
C TRP A 26 -6.15 -4.58 -8.61
N VAL A 27 -7.14 -3.70 -8.50
CA VAL A 27 -7.69 -3.26 -7.21
C VAL A 27 -8.43 -4.40 -6.50
N GLN A 28 -9.16 -5.26 -7.23
CA GLN A 28 -9.77 -6.47 -6.65
C GLN A 28 -8.72 -7.47 -6.15
N ASP A 29 -7.65 -7.66 -6.92
CA ASP A 29 -6.52 -8.50 -6.52
C ASP A 29 -5.84 -7.92 -5.26
N TRP A 30 -5.60 -6.60 -5.23
CA TRP A 30 -5.05 -5.90 -4.07
C TRP A 30 -5.93 -6.10 -2.83
N SER A 31 -7.25 -5.92 -2.96
CA SER A 31 -8.17 -6.11 -1.84
C SER A 31 -8.17 -7.56 -1.36
N ASN A 32 -8.20 -8.55 -2.26
CA ASN A 32 -8.11 -9.96 -1.85
C ASN A 32 -6.79 -10.27 -1.16
N TRP A 33 -5.65 -9.80 -1.71
CA TRP A 33 -4.33 -9.93 -1.12
C TRP A 33 -4.27 -9.32 0.29
N PHE A 34 -4.83 -8.12 0.48
CA PHE A 34 -4.80 -7.40 1.75
C PHE A 34 -5.38 -8.22 2.91
N TYR A 35 -6.46 -8.97 2.68
CA TYR A 35 -7.08 -9.80 3.71
C TYR A 35 -6.48 -11.22 3.81
N GLN A 36 -5.59 -11.62 2.91
CA GLN A 36 -4.95 -12.94 3.01
C GLN A 36 -4.08 -13.07 4.26
N PRO A 37 -3.84 -14.30 4.73
CA PRO A 37 -2.82 -14.55 5.74
C PRO A 37 -1.43 -14.20 5.22
N TYR A 38 -0.61 -13.57 6.05
CA TYR A 38 0.78 -13.21 5.72
C TYR A 38 0.93 -12.53 4.35
N PRO A 39 0.19 -11.43 4.08
CA PRO A 39 0.09 -10.84 2.74
C PRO A 39 1.46 -10.52 2.12
N GLU A 40 2.43 -10.05 2.92
CA GLU A 40 3.79 -9.80 2.42
C GLU A 40 4.50 -11.03 1.84
N ARG A 41 4.32 -12.20 2.45
CA ARG A 41 4.95 -13.44 1.95
C ARG A 41 4.33 -13.92 0.64
N ASN A 42 3.08 -13.52 0.42
CA ASN A 42 2.27 -13.91 -0.74
C ASN A 42 2.15 -12.77 -1.75
N ASN A 43 2.96 -11.71 -1.62
CA ASN A 43 2.97 -10.56 -2.50
C ASN A 43 3.83 -10.85 -3.75
N ILE A 44 3.34 -11.77 -4.56
CA ILE A 44 4.03 -12.30 -5.75
C ILE A 44 3.14 -12.15 -6.98
N GLY A 45 3.76 -12.04 -8.16
CA GLY A 45 3.07 -12.01 -9.45
C GLY A 45 3.41 -10.78 -10.30
N ASP A 46 2.63 -10.56 -11.35
CA ASP A 46 2.83 -9.46 -12.31
C ASP A 46 2.78 -8.07 -11.65
N VAL A 47 1.92 -7.91 -10.64
CA VAL A 47 1.81 -6.68 -9.83
C VAL A 47 2.05 -7.05 -8.38
N VAL A 48 2.95 -6.31 -7.73
CA VAL A 48 3.13 -6.35 -6.27
C VAL A 48 2.35 -5.21 -5.64
N PHE A 49 1.84 -5.46 -4.45
CA PHE A 49 0.93 -4.59 -3.73
C PHE A 49 1.62 -3.94 -2.54
N LEU A 50 1.42 -2.64 -2.33
CA LEU A 50 1.87 -1.99 -1.12
C LEU A 50 0.72 -1.83 -0.14
N ARG A 51 1.04 -1.90 1.17
CA ARG A 51 0.11 -1.58 2.25
C ARG A 51 0.80 -0.91 3.43
N SER A 52 0.01 -0.26 4.26
CA SER A 52 0.44 0.21 5.59
C SER A 52 -0.04 -0.78 6.67
N MET A 53 0.62 -0.79 7.83
CA MET A 53 0.23 -1.52 9.04
C MET A 53 0.30 -0.58 10.23
N PRO A 54 -0.61 -0.72 11.20
CA PRO A 54 -0.49 0.01 12.46
C PRO A 54 0.79 -0.47 13.17
N LEU A 55 1.51 0.47 13.78
CA LEU A 55 2.78 0.18 14.49
C LEU A 55 2.52 -0.57 15.80
N SER A 56 1.35 -0.37 16.41
CA SER A 56 0.87 -1.21 17.51
C SER A 56 0.04 -2.38 16.97
N GLU A 57 -0.06 -3.48 17.74
CA GLU A 57 -0.98 -4.61 17.46
C GLU A 57 -2.48 -4.21 17.51
N GLY A 58 -2.78 -2.91 17.51
CA GLY A 58 -4.10 -2.33 17.55
C GLY A 58 -4.84 -2.34 16.20
N ILE A 59 -6.08 -1.85 16.28
CA ILE A 59 -6.95 -1.54 15.15
C ILE A 59 -6.33 -0.33 14.41
N TYR A 60 -6.51 -0.21 13.08
CA TYR A 60 -6.21 1.01 12.31
C TYR A 60 -6.86 2.24 13.01
N GLN A 61 -6.15 2.90 13.91
CA GLN A 61 -6.62 4.03 14.71
C GLN A 61 -5.47 5.00 14.93
N ASN A 62 -5.59 6.26 14.48
CA ASN A 62 -4.76 7.41 14.92
C ASN A 62 -3.27 7.13 15.14
N GLU A 63 -2.67 6.27 14.31
CA GLU A 63 -1.26 5.93 14.41
C GLU A 63 -0.63 6.21 13.06
N ALA A 64 0.45 6.97 13.10
CA ALA A 64 1.63 6.75 12.27
C ALA A 64 1.69 5.36 11.66
N MET A 65 1.22 5.20 10.42
CA MET A 65 1.17 3.87 9.80
C MET A 65 2.46 3.52 9.09
N VAL A 66 3.62 3.78 9.70
CA VAL A 66 4.88 3.54 9.02
C VAL A 66 5.14 2.04 8.91
N MET A 67 4.71 1.45 7.80
CA MET A 67 5.30 0.21 7.31
C MET A 67 6.71 0.55 6.88
N VAL A 68 7.62 0.58 7.85
CA VAL A 68 9.00 0.27 7.54
C VAL A 68 8.98 -1.21 7.24
N GLY A 69 8.85 -1.55 5.95
CA GLY A 69 9.19 -2.88 5.49
C GLY A 69 10.48 -3.27 6.21
N THR A 70 10.52 -4.44 6.85
CA THR A 70 11.75 -4.85 7.55
C THR A 70 12.94 -4.91 6.58
N GLU A 71 12.63 -4.86 5.28
CA GLU A 71 13.33 -5.43 4.16
C GLU A 71 12.92 -4.72 2.87
N SER A 72 13.82 -4.69 1.90
CA SER A 72 13.56 -4.15 0.57
C SER A 72 12.65 -5.07 -0.24
N LEU A 73 11.67 -4.53 -0.95
CA LEU A 73 10.89 -5.28 -1.94
C LEU A 73 11.71 -5.42 -3.22
N GLU A 74 12.01 -6.63 -3.65
CA GLU A 74 12.68 -6.85 -4.93
C GLU A 74 11.66 -6.98 -6.05
N LEU A 75 11.93 -6.33 -7.18
CA LEU A 75 11.08 -6.33 -8.38
C LEU A 75 11.87 -6.73 -9.61
N ALA A 76 11.34 -7.64 -10.41
CA ALA A 76 11.77 -7.86 -11.78
C ALA A 76 11.36 -6.70 -12.69
N ALA A 77 12.06 -6.55 -13.81
CA ALA A 77 11.78 -5.50 -14.79
C ALA A 77 10.36 -5.60 -15.40
N ASN A 78 9.81 -6.81 -15.45
CA ASN A 78 8.48 -7.06 -15.96
C ASN A 78 7.37 -6.87 -14.92
N GLN A 79 7.68 -6.59 -13.65
CA GLN A 79 6.67 -6.40 -12.61
C GLN A 79 6.29 -4.93 -12.45
N ARG A 80 5.11 -4.68 -11.86
CA ARG A 80 4.63 -3.33 -11.51
C ARG A 80 4.27 -3.25 -10.04
N VAL A 81 4.17 -2.04 -9.52
CA VAL A 81 3.77 -1.78 -8.13
C VAL A 81 2.43 -1.07 -8.13
N LEU A 82 1.42 -1.62 -7.47
CA LEU A 82 0.17 -0.91 -7.21
C LEU A 82 0.20 -0.28 -5.82
N ILE A 83 -0.07 1.02 -5.79
CA ILE A 83 -0.01 1.86 -4.59
C ILE A 83 -1.41 2.42 -4.33
N PRO A 84 -2.08 2.01 -3.25
CA PRO A 84 -3.25 2.72 -2.75
C PRO A 84 -2.81 4.02 -2.05
N ILE A 85 -3.29 5.18 -2.49
CA ILE A 85 -3.05 6.46 -1.82
C ILE A 85 -4.06 6.62 -0.67
N ILE A 86 -5.34 6.55 -1.03
CA ILE A 86 -6.48 6.53 -0.10
C ILE A 86 -7.50 5.55 -0.65
N THR A 87 -8.05 4.69 0.21
CA THR A 87 -8.97 3.64 -0.21
C THR A 87 -10.05 3.39 0.84
N SER A 88 -11.22 2.97 0.37
CA SER A 88 -12.30 2.41 1.18
C SER A 88 -12.75 1.11 0.54
N THR A 89 -12.79 0.04 1.34
CA THR A 89 -13.38 -1.24 0.96
C THR A 89 -14.56 -1.50 1.88
N TYR A 90 -15.74 -1.68 1.31
CA TYR A 90 -16.92 -2.09 2.06
C TYR A 90 -17.24 -3.54 1.73
N ILE A 91 -17.40 -4.35 2.78
CA ILE A 91 -17.64 -5.79 2.69
C ILE A 91 -19.01 -6.05 3.29
N ALA A 92 -19.93 -6.58 2.49
CA ALA A 92 -21.27 -6.92 2.94
C ALA A 92 -21.20 -8.05 3.96
N THR A 93 -21.81 -7.85 5.13
CA THR A 93 -21.88 -8.86 6.20
C THR A 93 -23.27 -9.47 6.33
N GLU A 94 -24.26 -8.90 5.67
CA GLU A 94 -25.65 -9.34 5.67
C GLU A 94 -26.20 -9.37 4.23
N SER A 95 -27.47 -8.98 4.04
CA SER A 95 -28.16 -8.94 2.75
C SER A 95 -28.14 -7.54 2.14
N GLU A 96 -27.07 -6.76 2.34
CA GLU A 96 -26.97 -5.40 1.81
C GLU A 96 -27.03 -5.39 0.28
N LEU A 97 -27.77 -4.42 -0.28
CA LEU A 97 -27.89 -4.24 -1.72
C LEU A 97 -26.64 -3.55 -2.30
N PRO A 98 -26.24 -3.84 -3.55
CA PRO A 98 -25.09 -3.22 -4.21
C PRO A 98 -25.04 -1.69 -4.09
N GLU A 99 -26.18 -1.02 -4.22
CA GLU A 99 -26.29 0.44 -4.12
C GLU A 99 -25.81 0.98 -2.77
N TYR A 100 -26.06 0.22 -1.70
CA TYR A 100 -25.57 0.56 -0.37
C TYR A 100 -24.05 0.43 -0.28
N LEU A 101 -23.47 -0.65 -0.80
CA LEU A 101 -22.02 -0.85 -0.82
C LEU A 101 -21.31 0.29 -1.56
N TYR A 102 -21.82 0.65 -2.74
CA TYR A 102 -21.32 1.82 -3.49
C TYR A 102 -21.48 3.11 -2.68
N GLY A 103 -22.66 3.37 -2.13
CA GLY A 103 -22.91 4.56 -1.31
C GLY A 103 -21.88 4.72 -0.17
N MET A 104 -21.56 3.62 0.51
CA MET A 104 -20.62 3.61 1.63
C MET A 104 -19.18 3.93 1.19
N VAL A 105 -18.64 3.24 0.18
CA VAL A 105 -17.26 3.52 -0.26
C VAL A 105 -17.11 4.92 -0.82
N ARG A 106 -18.11 5.42 -1.57
CA ARG A 106 -18.11 6.77 -2.12
C ARG A 106 -18.17 7.83 -1.03
N SER A 107 -19.01 7.63 -0.02
CA SER A 107 -19.09 8.51 1.16
C SER A 107 -17.75 8.58 1.89
N HIS A 108 -17.11 7.44 2.15
CA HIS A 108 -15.83 7.39 2.88
C HIS A 108 -14.70 8.08 2.10
N ILE A 109 -14.60 7.85 0.79
CA ILE A 109 -13.62 8.56 -0.04
C ILE A 109 -13.92 10.07 -0.08
N SER A 110 -15.20 10.46 -0.17
CA SER A 110 -15.58 11.88 -0.24
C SER A 110 -15.28 12.69 1.02
N ASN A 111 -15.13 12.01 2.16
CA ASN A 111 -14.84 12.64 3.46
C ASN A 111 -13.36 12.55 3.86
N GLY A 112 -12.47 12.14 2.96
CA GLY A 112 -11.02 12.17 3.13
C GLY A 112 -10.33 13.11 2.14
N ASP A 113 -9.05 12.86 1.86
CA ASP A 113 -8.27 13.57 0.85
C ASP A 113 -8.77 13.21 -0.56
N ASN A 114 -9.77 13.94 -1.04
CA ASN A 114 -10.45 13.67 -2.31
C ASN A 114 -10.59 14.93 -3.21
N PRO A 115 -9.89 15.00 -4.35
CA PRO A 115 -8.79 14.12 -4.73
C PRO A 115 -7.55 14.37 -3.85
N PRO A 116 -6.65 13.39 -3.67
CA PRO A 116 -5.38 13.62 -3.02
C PRO A 116 -4.51 14.55 -3.89
N THR A 117 -3.56 15.23 -3.26
CA THR A 117 -2.56 16.07 -3.94
C THR A 117 -1.37 15.23 -4.42
N LEU A 118 -0.63 15.70 -5.42
CA LEU A 118 0.56 14.99 -5.92
C LEU A 118 1.67 14.84 -4.88
N ASN A 119 1.71 15.72 -3.88
CA ASN A 119 2.70 15.66 -2.79
C ASN A 119 2.47 14.47 -1.85
N GLN A 120 1.27 13.89 -1.86
CA GLN A 120 0.91 12.78 -1.01
C GLN A 120 1.49 11.44 -1.46
N LEU A 121 2.02 11.36 -2.69
CA LEU A 121 2.77 10.21 -3.17
C LEU A 121 4.12 10.70 -3.69
N LYS A 122 5.20 10.32 -3.02
CA LYS A 122 6.57 10.72 -3.35
C LYS A 122 7.40 9.52 -3.77
N ILE A 123 8.28 9.72 -4.74
CA ILE A 123 9.30 8.75 -5.16
C ILE A 123 10.66 9.41 -5.00
N ASN A 124 11.53 8.79 -4.20
CA ASN A 124 12.84 9.30 -3.83
C ASN A 124 12.81 10.66 -3.12
N GLY A 125 11.67 11.05 -2.55
CA GLY A 125 11.46 12.32 -1.85
C GLY A 125 10.80 13.41 -2.71
N GLU A 126 10.65 13.17 -4.02
CA GLU A 126 9.99 14.10 -4.94
C GLU A 126 8.54 13.67 -5.18
N PRO A 127 7.58 14.61 -5.33
CA PRO A 127 6.21 14.29 -5.72
C PRO A 127 6.15 13.46 -7.00
N ILE A 128 5.13 12.61 -7.12
CA ILE A 128 4.94 11.79 -8.31
C ILE A 128 4.65 12.65 -9.55
N GLU A 129 5.31 12.32 -10.65
CA GLU A 129 5.02 12.85 -11.97
C GLU A 129 4.04 11.92 -12.70
N LEU A 130 2.89 12.48 -13.08
CA LEU A 130 1.89 11.78 -13.90
C LEU A 130 2.20 11.95 -15.39
N PRO A 131 1.70 11.05 -16.26
CA PRO A 131 1.80 11.22 -17.71
C PRO A 131 1.22 12.57 -18.18
N GLU A 132 1.70 13.07 -19.31
CA GLU A 132 1.24 14.34 -19.87
C GLU A 132 -0.29 14.36 -20.04
N GLY A 133 -0.93 15.40 -19.54
CA GLY A 133 -2.39 15.56 -19.58
C GLY A 133 -3.16 14.75 -18.54
N ALA A 134 -2.52 13.85 -17.79
CA ALA A 134 -3.17 13.15 -16.69
C ALA A 134 -3.25 14.03 -15.43
N VAL A 135 -4.34 13.85 -14.70
CA VAL A 135 -4.58 14.48 -13.40
C VAL A 135 -4.87 13.39 -12.39
N ILE A 136 -4.53 13.64 -11.13
CA ILE A 136 -4.69 12.67 -10.05
C ILE A 136 -6.15 12.22 -9.87
N SER A 137 -7.12 13.10 -10.17
CA SER A 137 -8.55 12.75 -10.17
C SER A 137 -8.92 11.63 -11.15
N GLY A 138 -8.15 11.42 -12.21
CA GLY A 138 -8.35 10.32 -13.15
C GLY A 138 -8.04 8.94 -12.56
N TYR A 139 -7.27 8.88 -11.47
CA TYR A 139 -6.86 7.65 -10.79
C TYR A 139 -7.84 7.21 -9.70
N ASP A 140 -9.05 7.81 -9.67
CA ASP A 140 -10.18 7.36 -8.86
C ASP A 140 -10.79 6.10 -9.47
N ILE A 141 -10.52 4.96 -8.85
CA ILE A 141 -10.98 3.65 -9.30
C ILE A 141 -12.05 3.15 -8.36
N GLU A 142 -13.22 2.83 -8.90
CA GLU A 142 -14.28 2.09 -8.22
C GLU A 142 -14.45 0.73 -8.90
N THR A 143 -14.38 -0.35 -8.12
CA THR A 143 -14.60 -1.70 -8.66
C THR A 143 -16.09 -1.98 -8.84
N PRO A 144 -16.49 -2.87 -9.77
CA PRO A 144 -17.80 -3.51 -9.65
C PRO A 144 -17.87 -4.32 -8.35
N VAL A 145 -19.06 -4.80 -7.97
CA VAL A 145 -19.21 -5.78 -6.89
C VAL A 145 -18.41 -7.04 -7.25
N TYR A 146 -17.53 -7.47 -6.35
CA TYR A 146 -16.73 -8.69 -6.48
C TYR A 146 -16.80 -9.51 -5.19
N MET A 147 -16.37 -10.77 -5.26
CA MET A 147 -16.29 -11.62 -4.07
C MET A 147 -14.90 -11.52 -3.45
N ILE A 148 -14.84 -11.07 -2.20
CA ILE A 148 -13.61 -11.03 -1.41
C ILE A 148 -13.49 -12.28 -0.56
N SER A 149 -12.31 -12.91 -0.54
CA SER A 149 -12.05 -14.10 0.26
C SER A 149 -11.42 -13.73 1.59
N ILE A 150 -12.16 -13.94 2.68
CA ILE A 150 -11.69 -13.72 4.05
C ILE A 150 -11.26 -15.08 4.64
N PRO A 151 -10.01 -15.22 5.12
CA PRO A 151 -9.53 -16.49 5.66
C PRO A 151 -10.12 -16.81 7.03
N ASP A 152 -10.35 -18.10 7.32
CA ASP A 152 -10.72 -18.65 8.63
C ASP A 152 -9.50 -18.79 9.57
N ASP A 153 -8.66 -17.75 9.61
CA ASP A 153 -7.43 -17.78 10.38
C ASP A 153 -7.58 -17.22 11.79
N SER A 154 -6.77 -17.77 12.71
CA SER A 154 -6.58 -17.24 14.05
C SER A 154 -6.17 -15.76 14.03
N ALA A 155 -6.61 -15.00 15.04
CA ALA A 155 -6.27 -13.58 15.18
C ALA A 155 -4.75 -13.32 15.01
N GLY A 156 -4.41 -12.21 14.33
CA GLY A 156 -3.01 -11.79 14.10
C GLY A 156 -2.35 -12.25 12.81
N LYS A 157 -2.96 -13.18 12.04
CA LYS A 157 -2.37 -13.67 10.76
C LYS A 157 -2.83 -12.91 9.51
N SER A 158 -4.00 -12.28 9.59
CA SER A 158 -4.64 -11.51 8.53
C SER A 158 -5.02 -10.12 9.05
N LEU A 159 -5.06 -9.14 8.15
CA LEU A 159 -5.47 -7.77 8.44
C LEU A 159 -6.98 -7.64 8.66
N LYS A 160 -7.75 -8.70 8.47
CA LYS A 160 -9.20 -8.74 8.71
C LYS A 160 -9.61 -8.29 10.12
N ASN A 161 -8.71 -8.40 11.10
CA ASN A 161 -8.96 -7.99 12.48
C ASN A 161 -8.43 -6.59 12.81
N GLN A 162 -7.63 -6.02 11.91
CA GLN A 162 -7.01 -4.73 12.12
C GLN A 162 -7.89 -3.62 11.55
N VAL A 163 -8.68 -3.89 10.51
CA VAL A 163 -9.61 -2.91 9.88
C VAL A 163 -10.64 -2.35 10.87
N GLU A 164 -11.25 -1.23 10.50
CA GLU A 164 -12.17 -0.49 11.36
C GLU A 164 -13.30 -1.38 11.92
N MET A 165 -13.90 -2.21 11.07
CA MET A 165 -14.89 -3.21 11.46
C MET A 165 -14.31 -4.61 11.21
N PRO A 166 -13.77 -5.28 12.25
CA PRO A 166 -13.20 -6.61 12.13
C PRO A 166 -14.20 -7.63 11.57
N ILE A 167 -13.73 -8.49 10.67
CA ILE A 167 -14.54 -9.57 10.10
C ILE A 167 -14.26 -10.86 10.86
N GLY A 168 -15.27 -11.32 11.62
CA GLY A 168 -15.13 -12.46 12.53
C GLY A 168 -15.04 -13.81 11.83
N ALA A 169 -15.94 -14.09 10.89
CA ALA A 169 -15.98 -15.36 10.16
C ALA A 169 -15.19 -15.28 8.84
N GLY A 170 -14.53 -16.38 8.46
CA GLY A 170 -14.02 -16.54 7.11
C GLY A 170 -15.15 -16.89 6.13
N GLY A 171 -14.89 -16.69 4.84
CA GLY A 171 -15.86 -16.91 3.79
C GLY A 171 -15.63 -16.03 2.58
N LEU A 172 -16.57 -16.13 1.63
CA LEU A 172 -16.64 -15.26 0.46
C LEU A 172 -17.73 -14.21 0.68
N TYR A 173 -17.36 -12.95 0.61
CA TYR A 173 -18.28 -11.84 0.87
C TYR A 173 -18.36 -10.91 -0.35
N PRO A 174 -19.56 -10.41 -0.71
CA PRO A 174 -19.67 -9.33 -1.68
C PRO A 174 -18.96 -8.08 -1.16
N ALA A 175 -18.16 -7.44 -2.01
CA ALA A 175 -17.41 -6.25 -1.66
C ALA A 175 -17.35 -5.26 -2.82
N VAL A 176 -17.16 -3.99 -2.46
CA VAL A 176 -16.81 -2.91 -3.38
C VAL A 176 -15.60 -2.19 -2.80
N THR A 177 -14.65 -1.86 -3.67
CA THR A 177 -13.49 -1.02 -3.31
C THR A 177 -13.52 0.25 -4.16
N ARG A 178 -13.31 1.40 -3.52
CA ARG A 178 -13.03 2.67 -4.21
C ARG A 178 -11.78 3.32 -3.63
N GLY A 179 -11.06 4.08 -4.45
CA GLY A 179 -9.94 4.86 -3.96
C GLY A 179 -9.09 5.43 -5.08
N TYR A 180 -8.03 6.13 -4.67
CA TYR A 180 -7.00 6.61 -5.58
C TYR A 180 -5.86 5.59 -5.61
N PHE A 181 -5.66 4.97 -6.76
CA PHE A 181 -4.64 3.95 -6.95
C PHE A 181 -3.69 4.35 -8.08
N VAL A 182 -2.39 4.14 -7.88
CA VAL A 182 -1.39 4.35 -8.92
C VAL A 182 -0.62 3.06 -9.16
N ILE A 183 -0.57 2.61 -10.40
CA ILE A 183 0.32 1.52 -10.83
C ILE A 183 1.59 2.13 -11.40
N LEU A 184 2.74 1.78 -10.82
CA LEU A 184 4.05 2.21 -11.24
C LEU A 184 4.80 1.14 -12.03
N GLU A 185 5.34 1.58 -13.15
CA GLU A 185 6.42 0.93 -13.88
C GLU A 185 7.75 1.55 -13.46
N LEU A 186 8.56 0.83 -12.68
CA LEU A 186 9.91 1.27 -12.35
C LEU A 186 10.85 0.96 -13.53
N LYS A 187 11.73 1.91 -13.87
CA LYS A 187 12.64 1.84 -15.02
C LYS A 187 14.10 1.85 -14.55
N PRO A 188 14.61 0.74 -14.01
CA PRO A 188 15.98 0.67 -13.51
C PRO A 188 16.98 0.85 -14.66
N ARG A 189 17.93 1.77 -14.46
CA ARG A 189 19.03 2.07 -15.39
C ARG A 189 20.26 1.23 -15.12
N LYS A 190 20.43 0.86 -13.85
CA LYS A 190 21.50 -0.01 -13.32
C LYS A 190 20.98 -1.43 -13.16
N ALA A 191 21.89 -2.39 -13.01
CA ALA A 191 21.54 -3.79 -12.73
C ALA A 191 20.57 -3.92 -11.55
N GLN A 192 20.82 -3.15 -10.49
CA GLN A 192 19.91 -2.94 -9.37
C GLN A 192 19.77 -1.45 -9.11
N GLU A 193 18.53 -0.96 -9.05
CA GLU A 193 18.22 0.43 -8.72
C GLU A 193 17.26 0.52 -7.55
N HIS A 194 17.52 1.48 -6.66
CA HIS A 194 16.81 1.62 -5.39
C HIS A 194 15.80 2.77 -5.50
N TYR A 195 14.57 2.48 -5.13
CA TYR A 195 13.45 3.42 -5.10
C TYR A 195 12.90 3.51 -3.69
N TYR A 196 12.61 4.72 -3.23
CA TYR A 196 11.96 4.97 -1.96
C TYR A 196 10.58 5.56 -2.23
N ILE A 197 9.54 4.82 -1.87
CA ILE A 197 8.14 5.23 -2.10
C ILE A 197 7.58 5.70 -0.77
N GLU A 198 7.06 6.92 -0.76
CA GLU A 198 6.43 7.50 0.41
C GLU A 198 5.00 7.88 0.05
N CYS A 199 4.05 7.53 0.91
CA CYS A 199 2.66 7.93 0.69
C CYS A 199 2.03 8.36 2.01
N GLU A 200 1.25 9.44 2.00
CA GLU A 200 0.52 9.90 3.18
C GLU A 200 -0.88 10.37 2.79
N ALA A 201 -1.89 9.99 3.55
CA ALA A 201 -3.27 10.39 3.28
C ALA A 201 -4.14 10.39 4.52
N THR A 202 -5.21 11.17 4.48
CA THR A 202 -6.24 11.26 5.50
C THR A 202 -7.56 10.73 4.94
N GLY A 203 -8.15 9.77 5.64
CA GLY A 203 -9.44 9.18 5.31
C GLY A 203 -10.60 9.86 6.02
N ALA A 204 -11.80 9.33 5.81
CA ALA A 204 -12.98 9.75 6.56
C ALA A 204 -12.74 9.67 8.07
N THR A 205 -13.23 10.68 8.79
CA THR A 205 -13.36 10.58 10.25
C THR A 205 -14.48 9.60 10.58
N THR A 206 -14.17 8.61 11.40
CA THR A 206 -15.11 7.55 11.78
C THR A 206 -15.55 7.71 13.23
N ALA A 207 -16.40 6.82 13.73
CA ALA A 207 -16.74 6.75 15.14
C ALA A 207 -15.51 6.52 16.05
N LYS A 208 -14.40 6.05 15.46
CA LYS A 208 -13.11 5.81 16.13
C LYS A 208 -12.15 7.01 16.04
N GLY A 209 -12.54 8.10 15.38
CA GLY A 209 -11.76 9.32 15.20
C GLY A 209 -11.24 9.52 13.77
N PRO A 210 -10.36 10.52 13.55
CA PRO A 210 -9.78 10.77 12.24
C PRO A 210 -8.94 9.57 11.78
N TYR A 211 -8.87 9.35 10.46
CA TYR A 211 -8.05 8.29 9.88
C TYR A 211 -6.87 8.94 9.16
N HIS A 212 -5.65 8.61 9.57
CA HIS A 212 -4.44 9.03 8.87
C HIS A 212 -3.58 7.79 8.57
N VAL A 213 -3.00 7.76 7.38
CA VAL A 213 -2.09 6.71 6.94
C VAL A 213 -0.82 7.35 6.40
N SER A 214 0.32 6.79 6.80
CA SER A 214 1.63 7.03 6.19
C SER A 214 2.18 5.71 5.66
N LEU A 215 3.10 5.74 4.71
CA LEU A 215 3.67 4.57 4.07
C LEU A 215 5.08 4.92 3.63
N PHE A 216 6.05 4.03 3.89
CA PHE A 216 7.43 4.23 3.48
C PHE A 216 8.12 2.93 3.06
N TYR A 217 8.27 2.72 1.75
CA TYR A 217 8.84 1.50 1.17
C TYR A 217 10.21 1.74 0.55
N HIS A 218 11.11 0.78 0.70
CA HIS A 218 12.32 0.66 -0.09
C HIS A 218 12.15 -0.49 -1.08
N ILE A 219 12.25 -0.18 -2.37
CA ILE A 219 12.13 -1.13 -3.47
C ILE A 219 13.46 -1.22 -4.23
N ILE A 220 13.88 -2.43 -4.57
CA ILE A 220 15.04 -2.70 -5.43
C ILE A 220 14.52 -3.27 -6.74
N ALA A 221 14.61 -2.50 -7.82
CA ALA A 221 14.23 -2.97 -9.15
C ALA A 221 15.45 -3.51 -9.90
N ASN A 222 15.33 -4.74 -10.39
CA ASN A 222 16.36 -5.47 -11.12
C ASN A 222 16.12 -5.33 -12.63
N LYS A 223 17.09 -4.77 -13.37
CA LYS A 223 16.95 -4.47 -14.80
C LYS A 223 16.91 -5.71 -15.69
N ASP A 224 17.72 -6.71 -15.34
CA ASP A 224 17.99 -7.86 -16.23
C ASP A 224 17.23 -9.13 -15.83
N GLN A 225 16.48 -9.09 -14.71
CA GLN A 225 15.64 -10.21 -14.31
C GLN A 225 14.29 -10.15 -15.02
N ALA A 226 14.07 -11.13 -15.91
CA ALA A 226 12.82 -11.28 -16.65
C ALA A 226 11.65 -11.66 -15.75
N GLU A 227 11.89 -12.47 -14.72
CA GLU A 227 11.00 -12.80 -13.60
C GLU A 227 11.88 -13.11 -12.38
N ILE A 228 11.47 -12.72 -11.17
CA ILE A 228 12.10 -13.24 -9.95
C ILE A 228 11.57 -14.67 -9.79
N GLU A 229 12.41 -15.68 -10.09
CA GLU A 229 12.12 -17.08 -9.72
C GLU A 229 11.65 -17.12 -8.27
N MET A 230 10.65 -17.96 -7.98
CA MET A 230 9.97 -18.15 -6.69
C MET A 230 10.93 -18.51 -5.54
N VAL A 231 11.83 -17.62 -5.19
CA VAL A 231 12.59 -17.69 -3.96
C VAL A 231 11.69 -17.00 -2.95
N PRO A 232 11.16 -17.71 -1.94
CA PRO A 232 10.46 -17.05 -0.86
C PRO A 232 11.38 -15.94 -0.37
N MET A 233 10.92 -14.69 -0.47
CA MET A 233 11.72 -13.50 -0.19
C MET A 233 12.58 -13.79 1.02
N LYS A 234 13.90 -13.92 0.82
CA LYS A 234 14.80 -14.18 1.94
C LYS A 234 14.92 -12.87 2.67
N PRO A 235 14.48 -12.79 3.93
CA PRO A 235 14.45 -11.53 4.61
C PRO A 235 15.85 -10.92 4.78
N PRO A 236 16.14 -9.70 4.27
CA PRO A 236 17.30 -8.92 4.69
C PRO A 236 17.41 -8.87 6.22
N GLN A 237 18.60 -9.14 6.74
CA GLN A 237 18.82 -9.30 8.18
C GLN A 237 18.83 -7.97 8.97
N ARG A 238 18.82 -6.82 8.29
CA ARG A 238 18.93 -5.47 8.87
C ARG A 238 18.19 -4.44 8.02
N LEU A 239 17.58 -3.44 8.67
CA LEU A 239 17.16 -2.20 8.02
C LEU A 239 18.34 -1.61 7.26
N SER A 240 18.13 -1.18 6.01
CA SER A 240 19.17 -0.42 5.33
C SER A 240 19.36 0.91 6.09
N GLU A 241 20.61 1.29 6.33
CA GLU A 241 20.98 2.52 7.05
C GLU A 241 20.29 3.76 6.45
N ASN A 242 19.99 3.71 5.15
CA ASN A 242 19.25 4.72 4.40
C ASN A 242 17.81 4.94 4.86
N ILE A 243 17.10 3.87 5.26
CA ILE A 243 15.73 3.97 5.78
C ILE A 243 15.76 4.72 7.11
N ARG A 244 16.72 4.38 7.98
CA ARG A 244 16.90 5.03 9.28
C ARG A 244 17.23 6.52 9.11
N ILE A 245 18.17 6.86 8.22
CA ILE A 245 18.53 8.25 7.93
C ILE A 245 17.31 9.06 7.46
N ARG A 246 16.41 8.48 6.66
CA ARG A 246 15.20 9.18 6.20
C ARG A 246 14.17 9.37 7.31
N ILE A 247 13.97 8.37 8.17
CA ILE A 247 13.08 8.48 9.34
C ILE A 247 13.61 9.54 10.30
N ASP A 248 14.91 9.51 10.60
CA ASP A 248 15.58 10.49 11.45
C ASP A 248 15.43 11.91 10.85
N LYS A 249 15.62 12.04 9.53
CA LYS A 249 15.42 13.32 8.82
C LYS A 249 13.98 13.82 8.94
N LYS A 250 12.97 12.97 8.72
CA LYS A 250 11.56 13.37 8.86
C LYS A 250 11.23 13.84 10.27
N PHE A 251 11.79 13.21 11.29
CA PHE A 251 11.64 13.67 12.67
C PHE A 251 12.31 15.04 12.90
N ILE A 252 13.54 15.23 12.39
CA ILE A 252 14.24 16.52 12.45
C ILE A 252 13.46 17.63 11.73
N ASP A 253 12.84 17.30 10.60
CA ASP A 253 12.06 18.23 9.78
C ASP A 253 10.63 18.46 10.34
N ASN A 254 10.29 17.85 11.48
CA ASN A 254 8.96 17.88 12.13
C ASN A 254 7.82 17.31 11.26
N GLU A 255 8.15 16.43 10.31
CA GLU A 255 7.18 15.67 9.52
C GLU A 255 6.67 14.42 10.29
N LEU A 256 7.34 14.04 11.38
CA LEU A 256 6.93 12.96 12.28
C LEU A 256 6.85 13.50 13.71
N GLY A 257 5.75 13.20 14.42
CA GLY A 257 5.62 13.54 15.84
C GLY A 257 6.57 12.72 16.72
N GLU A 258 6.87 13.22 17.93
CA GLU A 258 7.78 12.53 18.87
C GLU A 258 7.27 11.14 19.26
N ASP A 259 5.97 11.01 19.56
CA ASP A 259 5.33 9.72 19.87
C ASP A 259 5.41 8.73 18.69
N GLU A 260 5.18 9.25 17.48
CA GLU A 260 5.24 8.49 16.23
C GLU A 260 6.67 8.00 15.95
N TYR A 261 7.64 8.90 15.99
CA TYR A 261 9.04 8.58 15.84
C TYR A 261 9.52 7.57 16.91
N GLY A 262 9.10 7.74 18.16
CA GLY A 262 9.37 6.81 19.25
C GLY A 262 8.87 5.39 18.95
N LYS A 263 7.61 5.25 18.52
CA LYS A 263 7.01 3.96 18.14
C LYS A 263 7.75 3.31 16.96
N ILE A 264 8.09 4.09 15.93
CA ILE A 264 8.86 3.60 14.78
C ILE A 264 10.22 3.08 15.26
N MET A 265 10.96 3.87 16.02
CA MET A 265 12.30 3.51 16.48
C MET A 265 12.30 2.32 17.45
N GLU A 266 11.26 2.17 18.28
CA GLU A 266 11.06 0.99 19.12
C GLU A 266 10.79 -0.27 18.29
N TYR A 267 9.86 -0.18 17.34
CA TYR A 267 9.59 -1.27 16.39
C TYR A 267 10.86 -1.68 15.65
N LEU A 268 11.67 -0.70 15.23
CA LEU A 268 12.94 -0.92 14.53
C LEU A 268 14.04 -1.57 15.39
N LYS A 269 13.97 -1.49 16.72
CA LYS A 269 14.92 -2.14 17.64
C LYS A 269 14.65 -3.63 17.83
N ILE A 270 13.45 -4.13 17.54
CA ILE A 270 13.10 -5.55 17.73
C ILE A 270 13.89 -6.38 16.70
N PRO A 271 14.65 -7.42 17.08
CA PRO A 271 15.33 -8.30 16.14
C PRO A 271 14.35 -8.96 15.15
N VAL A 272 14.71 -9.06 13.87
CA VAL A 272 13.83 -9.61 12.80
C VAL A 272 13.24 -10.98 13.17
N LYS A 273 14.05 -11.85 13.80
CA LYS A 273 13.63 -13.19 14.26
C LYS A 273 12.58 -13.16 15.38
N GLU A 274 12.53 -12.08 16.15
CA GLU A 274 11.57 -11.89 17.24
C GLU A 274 10.29 -11.21 16.77
N ARG A 275 10.36 -10.33 15.76
CA ARG A 275 9.16 -9.80 15.07
C ARG A 275 8.33 -10.93 14.44
N VAL A 276 9.00 -11.90 13.82
CA VAL A 276 8.34 -13.07 13.21
C VAL A 276 7.79 -14.04 14.27
N LYS A 277 8.34 -14.05 15.49
CA LYS A 277 7.88 -14.92 16.59
C LYS A 277 6.76 -14.29 17.42
N LYS A 278 6.70 -12.97 17.56
CA LYS A 278 5.52 -12.29 18.16
C LYS A 278 4.25 -12.47 17.31
N ASN A 279 4.42 -12.67 16.00
CA ASN A 279 3.34 -12.93 15.04
C ASN A 279 3.10 -14.44 14.75
N LYS A 280 3.58 -15.35 15.62
CA LYS A 280 3.30 -16.80 15.57
C LYS A 280 2.32 -17.20 16.66
#